data_AF-A0A957HER0-F1
#
_entry.id   AF-A0A957HER0-F1
#
_cell.length_a   1.000
_cell.length_b   1.000
_cell.length_c   1.000
_cell.angle_alpha   90.00
_cell.angle_beta   90.00
_cell.angle_gamma   90.00
#
_symmetry.space_group_name_H-M   'P 1'
#
loop_
_entity.id
_entity.type
_entity.pdbx_description
1 polymer ?
#
loop_
_entity_poly.entity_id
_entity_poly.type
_entity_poly.pdbx_seq_one_letter_code
_entity_poly.pdbx_strand_id
1 'polypeptide(L)'
;KPLVTTISTLNQAFLSAAADAAYVAPYVGRIEDAGVDAYQLIRDIASMYQRHGAGTQIAAASIRNPEQCEAVLRAGAPIAVMQYGVFQQLLASDMTQNWIDRFEMNWQNIPNSLAAKG
;
A
#
# COMPACT_ATOMS: atom_id res chain seq x y z
N LYS A 1 2.61 -20.43 -7.95
CA LYS A 1 4.02 -20.07 -7.65
C LYS A 1 4.10 -19.49 -6.23
N PRO A 2 5.19 -19.69 -5.47
CA PRO A 2 5.27 -19.36 -4.04
C PRO A 2 5.48 -17.87 -3.75
N LEU A 3 5.22 -17.45 -2.52
CA LEU A 3 5.67 -16.17 -1.97
C LEU A 3 6.94 -16.41 -1.14
N VAL A 4 8.02 -15.67 -1.43
CA VAL A 4 9.25 -15.68 -0.63
C VAL A 4 9.24 -14.49 0.32
N THR A 5 9.34 -14.79 1.62
CA THR A 5 9.21 -13.79 2.69
C THR A 5 10.58 -13.31 3.20
N THR A 6 10.58 -12.34 4.11
CA THR A 6 11.78 -11.83 4.81
C THR A 6 12.87 -11.28 3.87
N ILE A 7 12.44 -10.62 2.80
CA ILE A 7 13.35 -9.98 1.85
C ILE A 7 13.85 -8.66 2.46
N SER A 8 15.16 -8.48 2.52
CA SER A 8 15.81 -7.27 3.03
C SER A 8 16.96 -6.78 2.14
N THR A 9 17.24 -7.47 1.03
CA THR A 9 18.28 -7.11 0.07
C THR A 9 17.81 -7.35 -1.36
N LEU A 10 18.40 -6.61 -2.31
CA LEU A 10 18.14 -6.79 -3.74
C LEU A 10 18.54 -8.20 -4.21
N ASN A 11 19.64 -8.74 -3.67
CA ASN A 11 20.13 -10.08 -4.02
C ASN A 11 19.12 -11.18 -3.67
N GLN A 12 18.43 -11.07 -2.54
CA GLN A 12 17.37 -12.03 -2.18
C GLN A 12 16.19 -11.96 -3.16
N ALA A 13 15.80 -10.75 -3.58
CA ALA A 13 14.75 -10.58 -4.58
C ALA A 13 15.15 -11.14 -5.95
N PHE A 14 16.41 -10.94 -6.36
CA PHE A 14 16.97 -11.52 -7.59
C PHE A 14 16.91 -13.05 -7.56
N LEU A 15 17.44 -13.67 -6.51
CA LEU A 15 17.44 -15.13 -6.36
C LEU A 15 16.02 -15.71 -6.31
N SER A 16 15.09 -14.99 -5.67
CA SER A 16 13.67 -15.40 -5.61
C SER A 16 13.02 -15.40 -6.99
N ALA A 17 13.31 -14.39 -7.82
CA ALA A 17 12.82 -14.35 -9.19
C ALA A 17 13.45 -15.43 -10.08
N ALA A 18 14.75 -15.69 -9.92
CA ALA A 18 15.43 -16.78 -10.61
C ALA A 18 14.87 -18.16 -10.23
N ALA A 19 14.35 -18.31 -9.00
CA ALA A 19 13.65 -19.50 -8.52
C ALA A 19 12.16 -19.55 -8.90
N ASP A 20 11.70 -18.67 -9.79
CA ASP A 20 10.33 -18.60 -10.28
C ASP A 20 9.26 -18.35 -9.19
N ALA A 21 9.61 -17.54 -8.17
CA ALA A 21 8.65 -17.10 -7.16
C ALA A 21 7.53 -16.26 -7.80
N ALA A 22 6.29 -16.41 -7.32
CA ALA A 22 5.19 -15.50 -7.68
C ALA A 22 5.44 -14.12 -7.08
N TYR A 23 5.85 -14.10 -5.81
CA TYR A 23 5.93 -12.89 -5.02
C TYR A 23 7.19 -12.88 -4.15
N VAL A 24 7.68 -11.68 -3.89
CA VAL A 24 8.65 -11.38 -2.85
C VAL A 24 8.03 -10.43 -1.84
N ALA A 25 8.31 -10.65 -0.55
CA ALA A 25 7.80 -9.79 0.51
C ALA A 25 8.94 -9.08 1.27
N PRO A 26 9.30 -7.85 0.87
CA PRO A 26 10.13 -6.97 1.67
C PRO A 26 9.44 -6.60 2.99
N TYR A 27 10.11 -6.77 4.13
CA TYR A 27 9.55 -6.45 5.45
C TYR A 27 9.90 -5.02 5.85
N VAL A 28 9.11 -4.05 5.38
CA VAL A 28 9.39 -2.61 5.48
C VAL A 28 9.73 -2.19 6.89
N GLY A 29 8.83 -2.43 7.85
CA GLY A 29 9.07 -2.03 9.23
C GLY A 29 10.35 -2.63 9.83
N ARG A 30 10.73 -3.86 9.48
CA ARG A 30 11.99 -4.47 9.97
C ARG A 30 13.24 -3.90 9.31
N ILE A 31 13.14 -3.54 8.03
CA ILE A 31 14.23 -2.90 7.30
C ILE A 31 14.47 -1.50 7.88
N GLU A 32 13.39 -0.76 8.18
CA GLU A 32 13.46 0.54 8.86
C GLU A 32 13.97 0.41 10.30
N ASP A 33 13.54 -0.59 11.06
CA ASP A 33 14.06 -0.88 12.41
C ASP A 33 15.59 -1.12 12.40
N ALA A 34 16.13 -1.60 11.27
CA ALA A 34 17.56 -1.82 11.05
C ALA A 34 18.30 -0.57 10.52
N GLY A 35 17.63 0.57 10.37
CA GLY A 35 18.22 1.83 9.88
C GLY A 35 18.48 1.86 8.37
N VAL A 36 17.81 1.00 7.60
CA VAL A 36 17.96 0.91 6.14
C VAL A 36 16.74 1.54 5.45
N ASP A 37 16.97 2.23 4.33
CA ASP A 37 15.88 2.78 3.50
C ASP A 37 15.13 1.64 2.76
N ALA A 38 14.00 1.23 3.34
CA ALA A 38 13.14 0.20 2.78
C ALA A 38 12.54 0.59 1.42
N TYR A 39 12.26 1.88 1.21
CA TYR A 39 11.63 2.37 -0.02
C TYR A 39 12.62 2.40 -1.17
N GLN A 40 13.89 2.72 -0.89
CA GLN A 40 14.95 2.59 -1.89
C GLN A 40 15.12 1.14 -2.31
N LEU A 41 15.12 0.20 -1.36
CA LEU A 41 15.16 -1.22 -1.69
C LEU A 41 13.99 -1.63 -2.60
N ILE A 42 12.76 -1.20 -2.30
CA ILE A 42 11.59 -1.51 -3.13
C ILE A 42 11.74 -0.91 -4.54
N ARG A 43 12.21 0.34 -4.67
CA ARG A 43 12.48 0.98 -5.97
C ARG A 43 13.51 0.20 -6.78
N ASP A 44 14.56 -0.28 -6.12
CA ASP A 44 15.63 -1.05 -6.77
C ASP A 44 15.11 -2.42 -7.25
N ILE A 45 14.29 -3.11 -6.43
CA ILE A 45 13.67 -4.38 -6.79
C ILE A 45 12.71 -4.18 -7.98
N ALA A 46 11.83 -3.16 -7.92
CA ALA A 46 10.88 -2.86 -9.00
C ALA A 46 11.62 -2.56 -10.31
N SER A 47 12.64 -1.70 -10.24
CA SER A 47 13.49 -1.35 -11.40
C SER A 47 14.24 -2.56 -11.96
N MET A 48 14.71 -3.47 -11.11
CA MET A 48 15.36 -4.70 -11.53
C MET A 48 14.36 -5.65 -12.21
N TYR A 49 13.21 -5.90 -11.60
CA TYR A 49 12.19 -6.78 -12.18
C TYR A 49 11.68 -6.26 -13.53
N GLN A 50 11.46 -4.96 -13.65
CA GLN A 50 11.10 -4.35 -14.92
C GLN A 50 12.20 -4.53 -15.98
N ARG A 51 13.45 -4.20 -15.66
CA ARG A 51 14.58 -4.29 -16.61
C ARG A 51 14.85 -5.71 -17.11
N HIS A 52 14.65 -6.71 -16.25
CA HIS A 52 14.92 -8.11 -16.58
C HIS A 52 13.67 -8.91 -16.98
N GLY A 53 12.50 -8.27 -17.07
CA GLY A 53 11.25 -8.94 -17.43
C GLY A 53 10.83 -10.04 -16.43
N ALA A 54 11.13 -9.87 -15.15
CA ALA A 54 10.79 -10.85 -14.13
C ALA A 54 9.27 -10.92 -13.94
N GLY A 55 8.71 -12.13 -13.94
CA GLY A 55 7.29 -12.37 -13.65
C GLY A 55 6.92 -12.29 -12.16
N THR A 56 7.91 -12.15 -11.29
CA THR A 56 7.74 -12.02 -9.83
C THR A 56 7.26 -10.62 -9.46
N GLN A 57 6.31 -10.53 -8.53
CA GLN A 57 5.74 -9.28 -8.06
C GLN A 57 6.16 -8.95 -6.62
N ILE A 58 6.11 -7.67 -6.25
CA ILE A 58 6.44 -7.22 -4.90
C ILE A 58 5.17 -7.14 -4.06
N ALA A 59 5.14 -7.87 -2.95
CA ALA A 59 4.13 -7.79 -1.90
C ALA A 59 4.77 -7.20 -0.64
N ALA A 60 4.94 -5.87 -0.62
CA ALA A 60 5.56 -5.16 0.50
C ALA A 60 4.78 -5.43 1.79
N ALA A 61 5.46 -5.95 2.80
CA ALA A 61 4.85 -6.45 4.03
C ALA A 61 5.38 -5.71 5.26
N SER A 62 4.76 -5.99 6.41
CA SER A 62 5.08 -5.30 7.67
C SER A 62 4.82 -3.79 7.59
N ILE A 63 3.75 -3.40 6.89
CA ILE A 63 3.23 -2.03 6.87
C ILE A 63 2.49 -1.76 8.19
N ARG A 64 2.89 -0.69 8.89
CA ARG A 64 2.47 -0.34 10.25
C ARG A 64 1.64 0.94 10.33
N ASN A 65 1.59 1.75 9.27
CA ASN A 65 0.80 2.99 9.20
C ASN A 65 0.43 3.35 7.73
N PRO A 66 -0.51 4.30 7.53
CA PRO A 66 -0.89 4.79 6.20
C PRO A 66 0.25 5.37 5.37
N GLU A 67 1.19 6.08 6.00
CA GLU A 67 2.31 6.72 5.31
C GLU A 67 3.23 5.68 4.65
N GLN A 68 3.53 4.59 5.36
CA GLN A 68 4.28 3.45 4.80
C GLN A 68 3.53 2.81 3.64
N CYS A 69 2.21 2.66 3.75
CA CYS A 69 1.39 2.10 2.67
C CYS A 69 1.52 2.95 1.39
N GLU A 70 1.37 4.27 1.50
CA GLU A 70 1.55 5.18 0.37
C GLU A 70 2.98 5.10 -0.19
N ALA A 71 3.98 5.13 0.69
CA ALA A 71 5.38 5.15 0.29
C ALA A 71 5.80 3.89 -0.47
N VAL A 72 5.32 2.70 -0.08
CA VAL A 72 5.64 1.46 -0.83
C VAL A 72 4.95 1.39 -2.18
N LEU A 73 3.71 1.88 -2.28
CA LEU A 73 2.98 1.95 -3.55
C LEU A 73 3.71 2.89 -4.52
N ARG A 74 4.13 4.07 -4.03
CA ARG A 74 4.96 5.01 -4.80
C ARG A 74 6.32 4.45 -5.19
N ALA A 75 6.90 3.59 -4.36
CA ALA A 75 8.17 2.92 -4.64
C ALA A 75 8.05 1.81 -5.71
N GLY A 76 6.84 1.44 -6.13
CA GLY A 76 6.59 0.47 -7.19
C GLY A 76 6.19 -0.92 -6.70
N ALA A 77 5.82 -1.08 -5.42
CA ALA A 77 5.20 -2.32 -4.96
C ALA A 77 3.71 -2.33 -5.33
N PRO A 78 3.21 -3.29 -6.14
CA PRO A 78 1.78 -3.36 -6.50
C PRO A 78 0.89 -3.86 -5.35
N ILE A 79 1.46 -4.52 -4.34
CA ILE A 79 0.71 -5.11 -3.22
C ILE A 79 1.32 -4.62 -1.90
N ALA A 80 0.46 -4.17 -0.99
CA ALA A 80 0.81 -3.81 0.39
C ALA A 80 0.09 -4.75 1.38
N VAL A 81 0.85 -5.41 2.26
CA VAL A 81 0.36 -6.34 3.28
C VAL A 81 0.47 -5.70 4.65
N MET A 82 -0.68 -5.51 5.29
CA MET A 82 -0.83 -4.77 6.55
C MET A 82 -1.82 -5.46 7.50
N GLN A 83 -1.80 -5.09 8.78
CA GLN A 83 -2.81 -5.53 9.73
C GLN A 83 -4.13 -4.79 9.52
N TYR A 84 -5.25 -5.41 9.96
CA TYR A 84 -6.58 -4.84 9.82
C TYR A 84 -6.72 -3.43 10.42
N GLY A 85 -6.08 -3.16 11.57
CA GLY A 85 -6.11 -1.83 12.18
C GLY A 85 -5.51 -0.73 11.29
N VAL A 86 -4.40 -1.03 10.58
CA VAL A 86 -3.80 -0.11 9.60
C VAL A 86 -4.74 0.07 8.40
N PHE A 87 -5.34 -1.03 7.93
CA PHE A 87 -6.32 -0.96 6.84
C PHE A 87 -7.51 -0.05 7.19
N GLN A 88 -8.04 -0.12 8.42
CA GLN A 88 -9.12 0.78 8.85
C GLN A 88 -8.69 2.25 8.85
N GLN A 89 -7.44 2.55 9.20
CA GLN A 89 -6.91 3.92 9.16
C GLN A 89 -6.86 4.46 7.72
N LEU A 90 -6.62 3.63 6.71
CA LEU A 90 -6.63 4.05 5.29
C LEU A 90 -8.00 4.57 4.82
N LEU A 91 -9.09 4.13 5.46
CA LEU A 91 -10.45 4.53 5.12
C LEU A 91 -10.84 5.87 5.77
N ALA A 92 -10.08 6.30 6.79
CA ALA A 92 -10.40 7.49 7.56
C ALA A 92 -9.80 8.74 6.91
N SER A 93 -10.59 9.82 6.84
CA SER A 93 -10.12 11.14 6.44
C SER A 93 -11.00 12.20 7.08
N ASP A 94 -10.39 13.08 7.87
CA ASP A 94 -11.10 14.22 8.48
C ASP A 94 -11.71 15.13 7.42
N MET A 95 -11.02 15.29 6.28
CA MET A 95 -11.57 16.04 5.15
C MET A 95 -12.84 15.40 4.61
N THR A 96 -12.83 14.07 4.40
CA THR A 96 -14.01 13.35 3.94
C THR A 96 -15.15 13.45 4.95
N GLN A 97 -14.87 13.27 6.24
CA GLN A 97 -15.89 13.37 7.28
C GLN A 97 -16.52 14.77 7.34
N ASN A 98 -15.69 15.82 7.28
CA ASN A 98 -16.16 17.20 7.24
C ASN A 98 -17.09 17.47 6.04
N TRP A 99 -16.85 16.84 4.90
CA TRP A 99 -17.73 16.96 3.74
C TRP A 99 -19.03 16.18 3.90
N ILE A 100 -18.97 14.96 4.46
CA ILE A 100 -20.17 14.17 4.79
C ILE A 100 -21.10 14.98 5.70
N ASP A 101 -20.57 15.56 6.77
CA ASP A 101 -21.36 16.34 7.74
C ASP A 101 -22.00 17.57 7.08
N ARG A 102 -21.28 18.25 6.18
CA ARG A 102 -21.81 19.38 5.41
C ARG A 102 -22.92 18.96 4.44
N PHE A 103 -22.77 17.82 3.76
CA PHE A 103 -23.79 17.32 2.85
C PHE A 103 -25.05 16.93 3.60
N GLU A 104 -24.93 16.26 4.75
CA GLU A 104 -26.05 15.90 5.61
C GLU A 104 -26.79 17.13 6.14
N MET A 105 -26.05 18.14 6.62
CA MET A 105 -26.64 19.40 7.07
C MET A 105 -27.39 20.11 5.93
N ASN A 106 -26.82 20.14 4.72
CA ASN A 106 -27.49 20.76 3.58
C ASN A 106 -28.75 19.98 3.17
N TRP A 107 -28.70 18.65 3.20
CA TRP A 107 -29.84 17.78 2.89
C TRP A 107 -31.04 18.04 3.81
N GLN A 108 -30.79 18.17 5.11
CA GLN A 108 -31.82 18.46 6.11
C GLN A 108 -32.44 19.85 5.96
N ASN A 109 -31.73 20.79 5.32
CA ASN A 109 -32.17 22.18 5.13
C ASN A 109 -32.77 22.44 3.74
N ILE A 110 -33.04 21.40 2.94
CA ILE A 110 -33.74 21.56 1.66
C ILE A 110 -35.20 22.00 1.94
N PRO A 111 -35.67 23.15 1.41
CA PRO A 111 -37.04 23.59 1.60
C PRO A 111 -38.05 22.57 1.06
N ASN A 112 -39.12 22.31 1.82
CA ASN A 112 -40.22 21.39 1.48
C ASN A 112 -40.88 21.64 0.11
N SER A 113 -40.65 22.79 -0.52
CA SER A 113 -41.15 23.10 -1.87
C SER A 113 -40.55 22.24 -2.98
N LEU A 114 -39.47 21.49 -2.71
CA LEU A 114 -38.88 20.51 -3.64
C LEU A 114 -39.27 19.04 -3.30
N ALA A 115 -39.77 18.78 -2.09
CA ALA A 115 -40.15 17.43 -1.64
C ALA A 115 -41.53 16.97 -2.16
N ALA A 116 -42.34 17.89 -2.70
CA ALA A 116 -43.74 17.65 -3.10
C ALA A 116 -43.96 17.45 -4.62
N LYS A 117 -42.93 17.12 -5.40
CA LYS A 117 -43.05 16.82 -6.85
C LYS A 117 -42.65 15.38 -7.23
N GLY A 118 -42.87 14.43 -6.31
CA GLY A 118 -42.79 12.98 -6.57
C GLY A 118 -44.16 12.36 -6.50
#